data_AF-A0A3S1EG83-F1
#
_entry.id   AF-A0A3S1EG83-F1
#
_cell.length_a   1.000
_cell.length_b   1.000
_cell.length_c   1.000
_cell.angle_alpha   90.00
_cell.angle_beta   90.00
_cell.angle_gamma   90.00
#
_symmetry.space_group_name_H-M   'P 1'
#
loop_
_entity.id
_entity.type
_entity.pdbx_description
1 polymer ?
#
loop_
_entity_poly.entity_id
_entity_poly.type
_entity_poly.pdbx_seq_one_letter_code
_entity_poly.pdbx_strand_id
1 'polypeptide(L)'
;VMERAAAFFRASGQAPLVMKREIDGFIMNRLQGALLEEAFRLVDEGYASVEDIDIGIRDGLALRWSFMGPFETIDLNAPGGVRDYVVRYESLYENLWPSTQHRASWGGPVLDRVERDRRSKLPAEKLVERQEWRDRRLMALIAHKRDAAKKIGS
;
A
#
# COMPACT_ATOMS: atom_id res chain seq x y z
N VAL A 1 -3.76 10.32 -28.24
CA VAL A 1 -4.94 10.45 -27.33
C VAL A 1 -4.51 10.40 -25.86
N MET A 2 -3.75 9.39 -25.43
CA MET A 2 -3.32 9.23 -24.02
C MET A 2 -2.60 10.45 -23.42
N GLU A 3 -1.65 11.05 -24.13
CA GLU A 3 -0.94 12.25 -23.66
C GLU A 3 -1.86 13.45 -23.43
N ARG A 4 -2.87 13.65 -24.30
CA ARG A 4 -3.85 14.72 -24.13
C ARG A 4 -4.72 14.51 -22.90
N ALA A 5 -5.16 13.28 -22.65
CA ALA A 5 -5.92 12.94 -21.46
C ALA A 5 -5.09 13.11 -20.19
N ALA A 6 -3.83 12.64 -20.20
CA ALA A 6 -2.91 12.83 -19.08
C ALA A 6 -2.66 14.32 -18.79
N ALA A 7 -2.43 15.14 -19.81
CA ALA A 7 -2.28 16.58 -19.65
C ALA A 7 -3.54 17.23 -19.03
N PHE A 8 -4.74 16.86 -19.49
CA PHE A 8 -6.00 17.34 -18.93
C PHE A 8 -6.18 17.00 -17.45
N PHE A 9 -5.87 15.76 -17.05
CA PHE A 9 -5.95 15.34 -15.65
C PHE A 9 -4.91 16.05 -14.77
N ARG A 10 -3.67 16.22 -15.26
CA ARG A 10 -2.63 16.99 -14.55
C ARG A 10 -3.06 18.44 -14.33
N ALA A 11 -3.67 19.08 -15.32
CA ALA A 11 -4.20 20.45 -15.20
C ALA A 11 -5.30 20.56 -14.12
N SER A 12 -6.03 19.49 -13.87
CA SER A 12 -7.02 19.38 -12.78
C SER A 12 -6.42 18.97 -11.43
N GLY A 13 -5.09 18.94 -11.30
CA GLY A 13 -4.39 18.57 -10.08
C GLY A 13 -4.35 17.07 -9.76
N GLN A 14 -4.70 16.22 -10.73
CA GLN A 14 -4.60 14.76 -10.61
C GLN A 14 -3.21 14.26 -11.05
N ALA A 15 -2.84 13.05 -10.62
CA ALA A 15 -1.60 12.38 -11.03
C ALA A 15 -1.93 11.16 -11.92
N PRO A 16 -2.13 11.33 -13.23
CA PRO A 16 -2.52 10.23 -14.11
C PRO A 16 -1.35 9.26 -14.33
N LEU A 17 -1.64 7.97 -14.24
CA LEU A 17 -0.71 6.89 -14.60
C LEU A 17 -0.91 6.53 -16.08
N VAL A 18 0.15 6.69 -16.88
CA VAL A 18 0.12 6.31 -18.31
C VAL A 18 0.74 4.92 -18.46
N MET A 19 -0.12 3.91 -18.65
CA MET A 19 0.33 2.53 -18.84
C MET A 19 0.91 2.32 -20.25
N LYS A 20 2.08 1.67 -20.31
CA LYS A 20 2.73 1.33 -21.58
C LYS A 20 2.08 0.13 -22.28
N ARG A 21 1.48 -0.77 -21.50
CA ARG A 21 0.79 -1.99 -21.93
C ARG A 21 -0.36 -2.27 -20.98
N GLU A 22 -1.42 -2.88 -21.49
CA GLU A 22 -2.54 -3.33 -20.70
C GLU A 22 -2.19 -4.60 -19.89
N ILE A 23 -2.79 -4.73 -18.72
CA ILE A 23 -2.70 -5.91 -17.85
C ILE A 23 -3.93 -5.95 -16.94
N ASP A 24 -4.40 -7.16 -16.64
CA ASP A 24 -5.49 -7.37 -15.70
C ASP A 24 -5.19 -6.76 -14.33
N GLY A 25 -6.18 -6.02 -13.82
CA GLY A 25 -6.11 -5.31 -12.54
C GLY A 25 -5.38 -3.97 -12.58
N PHE A 26 -4.80 -3.56 -13.72
CA PHE A 26 -3.97 -2.36 -13.82
C PHE A 26 -2.81 -2.37 -12.80
N ILE A 27 -2.05 -1.28 -12.69
CA ILE A 27 -0.87 -1.25 -11.80
C ILE A 27 -1.30 -1.25 -10.32
N MET A 28 -2.29 -0.44 -9.96
CA MET A 28 -2.65 -0.22 -8.55
C MET A 28 -3.26 -1.45 -7.89
N ASN A 29 -4.18 -2.17 -8.55
CA ASN A 29 -4.77 -3.37 -7.92
C ASN A 29 -3.77 -4.51 -7.80
N ARG A 30 -2.74 -4.56 -8.66
CA ARG A 30 -1.67 -5.57 -8.54
C ARG A 30 -0.79 -5.32 -7.32
N LEU A 31 -0.42 -4.05 -7.07
CA LEU A 31 0.33 -3.68 -5.87
C LEU A 31 -0.51 -3.91 -4.60
N GLN A 32 -1.80 -3.54 -4.63
CA GLN A 32 -2.72 -3.81 -3.52
C GLN A 32 -2.91 -5.31 -3.29
N GLY A 33 -3.06 -6.08 -4.36
CA GLY A 33 -3.21 -7.53 -4.32
C GLY A 33 -1.98 -8.22 -3.72
N ALA A 34 -0.78 -7.81 -4.12
CA ALA A 34 0.46 -8.35 -3.55
C ALA A 34 0.56 -8.10 -2.03
N LEU A 35 0.19 -6.91 -1.57
CA LEU A 35 0.17 -6.59 -0.15
C LEU A 35 -0.89 -7.41 0.61
N LEU A 36 -2.11 -7.51 0.07
CA LEU A 36 -3.19 -8.28 0.68
C LEU A 36 -2.86 -9.78 0.70
N GLU A 37 -2.21 -10.30 -0.34
CA GLU A 37 -1.79 -11.70 -0.40
C GLU A 37 -0.91 -12.06 0.79
N GLU A 38 0.14 -11.28 1.02
CA GLU A 38 1.06 -11.48 2.13
C GLU A 38 0.37 -11.26 3.49
N ALA A 39 -0.48 -10.22 3.60
CA ALA A 39 -1.24 -9.98 4.82
C ALA A 39 -2.14 -11.17 5.20
N PHE A 40 -2.87 -11.75 4.25
CA PHE A 40 -3.69 -12.93 4.50
C PHE A 40 -2.84 -14.14 4.85
N ARG A 41 -1.72 -14.36 4.15
CA ARG A 41 -0.79 -15.46 4.45
C ARG A 41 -0.25 -15.38 5.88
N LEU A 42 0.22 -14.20 6.29
CA LEU A 42 0.76 -13.99 7.63
C LEU A 42 -0.27 -14.23 8.74
N VAL A 43 -1.54 -13.90 8.50
CA VAL A 43 -2.65 -14.15 9.44
C VAL A 43 -3.07 -15.61 9.44
N ASP A 44 -3.14 -16.25 8.26
CA ASP A 44 -3.54 -17.67 8.12
C ASP A 44 -2.53 -18.60 8.80
N GLU A 45 -1.24 -18.36 8.58
CA GLU A 45 -0.14 -19.10 9.21
C GLU A 45 0.11 -18.70 10.68
N GLY A 46 -0.57 -17.66 11.17
CA GLY A 46 -0.51 -17.25 12.58
C GLY A 46 0.76 -16.51 12.98
N TYR A 47 1.51 -15.93 12.05
CA TYR A 47 2.67 -15.08 12.35
C TYR A 47 2.27 -13.74 12.99
N ALA A 48 1.09 -13.23 12.67
CA ALA A 48 0.61 -11.93 13.15
C ALA A 48 -0.90 -11.89 13.29
N SER A 49 -1.41 -11.06 14.20
CA SER A 49 -2.82 -10.72 14.22
C SER A 49 -3.18 -9.73 13.11
N VAL A 50 -4.47 -9.62 12.78
CA VAL A 50 -4.97 -8.62 11.82
C VAL A 50 -4.57 -7.20 12.21
N GLU A 51 -4.56 -6.89 13.52
CA GLU A 51 -4.13 -5.56 13.97
C GLU A 51 -2.63 -5.35 13.86
N ASP A 52 -1.82 -6.36 14.14
CA ASP A 52 -0.36 -6.20 14.04
C ASP A 52 0.05 -5.90 12.60
N ILE A 53 -0.60 -6.55 11.63
CA ILE A 53 -0.47 -6.22 10.20
C ILE A 53 -0.93 -4.78 9.93
N ASP A 54 -2.13 -4.39 10.41
CA ASP A 54 -2.65 -3.03 10.24
C ASP A 54 -1.70 -1.97 10.85
N ILE A 55 -1.11 -2.21 12.03
CA ILE A 55 -0.13 -1.33 12.69
C ILE A 55 1.14 -1.22 11.84
N GLY A 56 1.71 -2.36 11.42
CA GLY A 56 2.95 -2.39 10.63
C GLY A 56 2.85 -1.57 9.33
N ILE A 57 1.66 -1.57 8.71
CA ILE A 57 1.38 -0.74 7.55
C ILE A 57 1.06 0.70 7.97
N ARG A 58 -0.03 0.93 8.72
CA ARG A 58 -0.56 2.25 9.04
C ARG A 58 0.45 3.15 9.76
N ASP A 59 1.11 2.60 10.77
CA ASP A 59 1.98 3.34 11.68
C ASP A 59 3.47 3.14 11.34
N GLY A 60 3.77 2.30 10.35
CA GLY A 60 5.12 2.00 9.86
C GLY A 60 5.30 2.35 8.38
N LEU A 61 5.21 1.34 7.51
CA LEU A 61 5.58 1.45 6.10
C LEU A 61 4.79 2.53 5.34
N ALA A 62 3.50 2.65 5.60
CA ALA A 62 2.63 3.56 4.86
C ALA A 62 2.90 5.04 5.18
N LEU A 63 3.56 5.36 6.30
CA LEU A 63 3.89 6.76 6.63
C LEU A 63 4.76 7.38 5.53
N ARG A 64 5.84 6.69 5.12
CA ARG A 64 6.68 7.14 3.99
C ARG A 64 5.99 6.95 2.65
N TRP A 65 5.25 5.85 2.46
CA TRP A 65 4.54 5.63 1.19
C TRP A 65 3.43 6.65 0.94
N SER A 66 3.00 7.36 1.99
CA SER A 66 2.04 8.45 1.84
C SER A 66 2.59 9.60 1.01
N PHE A 67 3.91 9.81 0.92
CA PHE A 67 4.52 10.87 0.12
C PHE A 67 5.62 10.40 -0.85
N MET A 68 6.11 9.17 -0.72
CA MET A 68 7.23 8.63 -1.49
C MET A 68 6.90 7.28 -2.13
N GLY A 69 7.30 7.07 -3.38
CA GLY A 69 7.11 5.78 -4.07
C GLY A 69 8.09 4.69 -3.61
N PRO A 70 7.88 3.41 -3.98
CA PRO A 70 8.77 2.32 -3.57
C PRO A 70 10.19 2.46 -4.15
N PHE A 71 10.34 2.97 -5.37
CA PHE A 71 11.67 3.14 -6.00
C PHE A 71 12.48 4.27 -5.35
N GLU A 72 11.85 5.39 -5.07
CA GLU A 72 12.49 6.48 -4.33
C GLU A 72 12.81 6.06 -2.88
N THR A 73 11.92 5.26 -2.26
CA THR A 73 12.18 4.69 -0.93
C THR A 73 13.46 3.87 -0.91
N ILE A 74 13.67 2.97 -1.88
CA ILE A 74 14.89 2.14 -1.89
C ILE A 74 16.13 2.94 -2.30
N ASP A 75 15.98 3.97 -3.13
CA ASP A 75 17.07 4.87 -3.48
C ASP A 75 17.62 5.58 -2.24
N LEU A 76 16.74 6.05 -1.36
CA LEU A 76 17.14 6.76 -0.14
C LEU A 76 17.50 5.84 1.05
N ASN A 77 17.14 4.56 0.99
CA ASN A 77 17.44 3.60 2.05
C ASN A 77 18.86 3.02 1.95
N ALA A 78 19.64 3.36 0.92
CA ALA A 78 21.02 2.93 0.76
C ALA A 78 21.93 4.10 0.37
N PRO A 79 23.12 4.27 0.98
CA PRO A 79 24.02 5.39 0.67
C PRO A 79 24.40 5.52 -0.81
N GLY A 80 24.50 4.40 -1.53
CA GLY A 80 24.81 4.39 -2.97
C GLY A 80 23.59 4.36 -3.90
N GLY A 81 22.39 4.71 -3.41
CA GLY A 81 21.17 4.69 -4.20
C GLY A 81 20.64 3.29 -4.49
N VAL A 82 19.74 3.18 -5.47
CA VAL A 82 19.06 1.91 -5.84
C VAL A 82 20.04 0.75 -6.03
N ARG A 83 21.19 0.98 -6.67
CA ARG A 83 22.15 -0.10 -6.96
C ARG A 83 22.76 -0.67 -5.67
N ASP A 84 23.13 0.19 -4.73
CA ASP A 84 23.65 -0.23 -3.43
C ASP A 84 22.56 -0.95 -2.63
N TYR A 85 21.31 -0.48 -2.68
CA TYR A 85 20.18 -1.18 -2.06
C TYR A 85 20.03 -2.61 -2.59
N VAL A 86 20.05 -2.79 -3.91
CA VAL A 86 19.93 -4.12 -4.52
C VAL A 86 21.08 -5.02 -4.09
N VAL A 87 22.34 -4.56 -4.18
CA VAL A 87 23.51 -5.35 -3.75
C VAL A 87 23.41 -5.79 -2.29
N ARG A 88 22.84 -4.97 -1.41
CA ARG A 88 22.69 -5.28 0.02
C ARG A 88 21.56 -6.25 0.33
N TYR A 89 20.42 -6.11 -0.36
CA TYR A 89 19.17 -6.70 0.09
C TYR A 89 18.54 -7.69 -0.89
N GLU A 90 19.01 -7.79 -2.14
CA GLU A 90 18.50 -8.76 -3.12
C GLU A 90 18.53 -10.18 -2.56
N SER A 91 19.66 -10.63 -2.01
CA SER A 91 19.81 -11.97 -1.45
C SER A 91 18.85 -12.27 -0.29
N LEU A 92 18.51 -11.26 0.52
CA LEU A 92 17.51 -11.39 1.58
C LEU A 92 16.14 -11.70 0.97
N TYR A 93 15.73 -10.96 -0.06
CA TYR A 93 14.44 -11.15 -0.71
C TYR A 93 14.40 -12.42 -1.55
N GLU A 94 15.50 -12.82 -2.20
CA GLU A 94 15.61 -14.10 -2.90
C GLU A 94 15.39 -15.29 -1.93
N ASN A 95 15.97 -15.23 -0.74
CA ASN A 95 15.80 -16.28 0.27
C ASN A 95 14.39 -16.29 0.89
N LEU A 96 13.75 -15.13 1.00
CA LEU A 96 12.36 -15.00 1.47
C LEU A 96 11.36 -15.46 0.40
N TRP A 97 11.65 -15.22 -0.87
CA TRP A 97 10.69 -15.39 -1.97
C TRP A 97 9.99 -16.75 -1.99
N PRO A 98 10.66 -17.91 -1.79
CA PRO A 98 10.02 -19.23 -1.80
C PRO A 98 8.86 -19.37 -0.80
N SER A 99 8.97 -18.82 0.41
CA SER A 99 7.89 -18.91 1.41
C SER A 99 6.68 -18.05 1.02
N THR A 100 6.89 -17.03 0.19
CA THR A 100 5.83 -16.10 -0.26
C THR A 100 5.09 -16.53 -1.53
N GLN A 101 5.33 -17.75 -2.06
CA GLN A 101 4.77 -18.17 -3.35
C GLN A 101 3.38 -18.81 -3.29
N HIS A 102 2.93 -19.29 -2.14
CA HIS A 102 1.67 -20.01 -2.05
C HIS A 102 0.48 -19.06 -1.83
N ARG A 103 -0.64 -19.33 -2.49
CA ARG A 103 -1.87 -18.52 -2.40
C ARG A 103 -2.55 -18.77 -1.05
N ALA A 104 -2.77 -17.71 -0.27
CA ALA A 104 -3.60 -17.79 0.93
C ALA A 104 -5.08 -17.95 0.53
N SER A 105 -5.82 -18.91 1.08
CA SER A 105 -7.27 -18.97 0.83
C SER A 105 -7.92 -17.75 1.47
N TRP A 106 -8.40 -16.77 0.69
CA TRP A 106 -9.13 -15.62 1.27
C TRP A 106 -10.54 -15.97 1.78
N GLY A 107 -10.92 -17.26 1.72
CA GLY A 107 -12.14 -17.79 2.31
C GLY A 107 -11.83 -18.82 3.41
N GLY A 108 -12.88 -19.31 4.08
CA GLY A 108 -12.75 -20.30 5.14
C GLY A 108 -12.20 -19.71 6.44
N PRO A 109 -11.41 -20.46 7.23
CA PRO A 109 -11.07 -20.08 8.60
C PRO A 109 -10.36 -18.73 8.76
N VAL A 110 -9.52 -18.34 7.80
CA VAL A 110 -8.84 -17.04 7.85
C VAL A 110 -9.81 -15.89 7.58
N LEU A 111 -10.79 -16.05 6.68
CA LEU A 111 -11.83 -15.05 6.46
C LEU A 111 -12.64 -14.82 7.74
N ASP A 112 -13.10 -15.90 8.37
CA ASP A 112 -13.88 -15.83 9.61
C ASP A 112 -13.10 -15.12 10.72
N ARG A 113 -11.78 -15.40 10.81
CA ARG A 113 -10.87 -14.73 11.74
C ARG A 113 -10.74 -13.23 11.43
N VAL A 114 -10.46 -12.88 10.18
CA VAL A 114 -10.31 -11.49 9.73
C VAL A 114 -11.59 -10.71 9.97
N GLU A 115 -12.74 -11.27 9.60
CA GLU A 115 -14.04 -10.64 9.81
C GLU A 115 -14.31 -10.42 11.29
N ARG A 116 -14.20 -11.47 12.12
CA ARG A 116 -14.42 -11.38 13.56
C ARG A 116 -13.52 -10.31 14.20
N ASP A 117 -12.22 -10.33 13.89
CA ASP A 117 -11.26 -9.39 14.45
C ASP A 117 -11.60 -7.95 14.01
N ARG A 118 -11.98 -7.73 12.74
CA ARG A 118 -12.45 -6.42 12.27
C ARG A 118 -13.75 -5.99 12.93
N ARG A 119 -14.71 -6.89 13.13
CA ARG A 119 -16.01 -6.60 13.77
C ARG A 119 -15.86 -6.28 15.26
N SER A 120 -14.90 -6.89 15.95
CA SER A 120 -14.61 -6.56 17.37
C SER A 120 -14.18 -5.11 17.57
N LYS A 121 -13.58 -4.49 16.54
CA LYS A 121 -13.14 -3.08 16.57
C LYS A 121 -14.15 -2.11 15.98
N LEU A 122 -14.95 -2.58 15.02
CA LEU A 122 -15.91 -1.77 14.30
C LEU A 122 -17.13 -2.63 13.94
N PRO A 123 -18.27 -2.46 14.62
CA PRO A 123 -19.52 -3.11 14.24
C PRO A 123 -19.92 -2.79 12.80
N ALA A 124 -20.64 -3.71 12.15
CA ALA A 124 -21.04 -3.58 10.73
C ALA A 124 -21.92 -2.35 10.47
N GLU A 125 -22.75 -2.01 11.44
CA GLU A 125 -23.70 -0.91 11.39
C GLU A 125 -23.00 0.46 11.36
N LYS A 126 -21.73 0.52 11.82
CA LYS A 126 -20.91 1.74 11.85
C LYS A 126 -19.97 1.89 10.66
N LEU A 127 -20.06 1.01 9.65
CA LEU A 127 -19.17 1.06 8.49
C LEU A 127 -19.26 2.40 7.74
N VAL A 128 -20.47 2.94 7.56
CA VAL A 128 -20.70 4.21 6.86
C VAL A 128 -20.04 5.36 7.61
N GLU A 129 -20.28 5.47 8.92
CA GLU A 129 -19.64 6.50 9.78
C GLU A 129 -18.11 6.41 9.70
N ARG A 130 -17.56 5.19 9.68
CA ARG A 130 -16.11 4.99 9.56
C ARG A 130 -15.56 5.38 8.19
N GLN A 131 -16.32 5.16 7.11
CA GLN A 131 -15.96 5.62 5.76
C GLN A 131 -15.89 7.14 5.71
N GLU A 132 -16.87 7.84 6.30
CA GLU A 132 -16.82 9.31 6.40
C GLU A 132 -15.61 9.81 7.17
N TRP A 133 -15.30 9.17 8.30
CA TRP A 133 -14.09 9.47 9.07
C TRP A 133 -12.82 9.28 8.22
N ARG A 134 -12.72 8.18 7.46
CA ARG A 134 -11.58 7.91 6.57
C ARG A 134 -11.45 9.01 5.54
N ASP A 135 -12.54 9.40 4.90
CA ASP A 135 -12.52 10.39 3.82
C ASP A 135 -12.11 11.77 4.37
N ARG A 136 -12.58 12.17 5.55
CA ARG A 136 -12.11 13.37 6.26
C ARG A 136 -10.61 13.32 6.57
N ARG A 137 -10.09 12.17 7.01
CA ARG A 137 -8.66 11.98 7.25
C ARG A 137 -7.83 12.05 5.97
N LEU A 138 -8.32 11.48 4.87
CA LEU A 138 -7.65 11.57 3.56
C LEU A 138 -7.62 13.00 3.04
N MET A 139 -8.71 13.77 3.18
CA MET A 139 -8.72 15.19 2.81
C MET A 139 -7.69 15.99 3.62
N ALA A 140 -7.61 15.76 4.92
CA ALA A 140 -6.61 16.41 5.78
C ALA A 140 -5.18 16.04 5.38
N LEU A 141 -4.92 14.77 5.05
CA LEU A 141 -3.61 14.31 4.57
C LEU A 141 -3.23 14.95 3.23
N ILE A 142 -4.17 15.05 2.29
CA ILE A 142 -3.94 15.73 1.00
C ILE A 142 -3.57 17.20 1.22
N ALA A 143 -4.30 17.90 2.12
CA ALA A 143 -4.00 19.28 2.46
C ALA A 143 -2.60 19.42 3.09
N HIS A 144 -2.26 18.54 4.03
CA HIS A 144 -0.94 18.49 4.66
C HIS A 144 0.18 18.27 3.63
N LYS A 145 0.04 17.29 2.74
CA LYS A 145 1.03 17.02 1.68
C LYS A 145 1.23 18.22 0.75
N ARG A 146 0.14 18.91 0.37
CA ARG A 146 0.21 20.11 -0.46
C ARG A 146 0.95 21.25 0.23
N ASP A 147 0.75 21.41 1.54
CA ASP A 147 1.46 22.40 2.34
C ASP A 147 2.94 22.05 2.52
N ALA A 148 3.24 20.79 2.85
CA ALA A 148 4.61 20.28 2.96
C ALA A 148 5.39 20.47 1.66
N ALA A 149 4.80 20.12 0.51
CA ALA A 149 5.42 20.30 -0.80
C ALA A 149 5.83 21.76 -1.08
N LYS A 150 5.08 22.74 -0.57
CA LYS A 150 5.41 24.17 -0.70
C LYS A 150 6.55 24.61 0.23
N LYS A 151 6.63 24.01 1.42
CA LYS A 151 7.56 24.42 2.49
C LYS A 151 8.92 23.76 2.39
N ILE A 152 8.94 22.46 2.09
CA ILE A 152 10.15 21.63 2.11
C ILE A 152 10.41 20.92 0.78
N GLY A 153 9.61 21.19 -0.24
CA GLY A 153 9.71 20.56 -1.55
C GLY A 153 8.97 19.22 -1.62
N SER A 154 8.80 18.76 -2.86
CA SER A 154 8.34 17.41 -3.19
C SER A 154 9.52 16.53 -3.53
#